data_AF-A0A2M9H8N6-F1
#
_entry.id   AF-A0A2M9H8N6-F1
#
_cell.length_a   1.000
_cell.length_b   1.000
_cell.length_c   1.000
_cell.angle_alpha   90.00
_cell.angle_beta   90.00
_cell.angle_gamma   90.00
#
_symmetry.space_group_name_H-M   'P 1'
#
loop_
_entity.id
_entity.type
_entity.pdbx_description
1 polymer ?
#
loop_
_entity_poly.entity_id
_entity_poly.type
_entity_poly.pdbx_seq_one_letter_code
_entity_poly.pdbx_strand_id
1 'polypeptide(L)'
;MDQIIISVTASVLFAAFSAVGGILWQRVKDIMTKQDVRDEALRALLFDKIARLHAETVEAGRPASVEIKRRADVAWDAYRALDPDGTSDDGTTAHLHAEIIRAHASEDPHA
;
A
#
# COMPACT_ATOMS: atom_id res chain seq x y z
N MET A 1 27.44 -6.45 53.28
CA MET A 1 26.11 -5.82 53.16
C MET A 1 25.99 -5.07 51.83
N ASP A 2 27.02 -4.35 51.42
CA ASP A 2 27.05 -3.56 50.17
C ASP A 2 26.88 -4.35 48.86
N GLN A 3 27.46 -5.55 48.74
CA GLN A 3 27.32 -6.37 47.52
C GLN A 3 25.90 -6.89 47.26
N ILE A 4 25.11 -7.11 48.31
CA ILE A 4 23.73 -7.60 48.20
C ILE A 4 22.80 -6.47 47.73
N ILE A 5 23.03 -5.25 48.22
CA ILE A 5 22.24 -4.07 47.83
C ILE A 5 22.46 -3.75 46.35
N ILE A 6 23.71 -3.83 45.86
CA ILE A 6 24.03 -3.56 44.44
C ILE A 6 23.37 -4.60 43.52
N SER A 7 23.39 -5.89 43.87
CA SER A 7 22.81 -6.93 43.00
C SER A 7 21.28 -6.84 42.93
N VAL A 8 20.60 -6.60 44.06
CA VAL A 8 19.15 -6.46 44.12
C VAL A 8 18.70 -5.19 43.37
N THR A 9 19.43 -4.08 43.52
CA THR A 9 19.11 -2.82 42.82
C THR A 9 19.32 -2.97 41.31
N ALA A 10 20.36 -3.68 40.86
CA ALA A 10 20.60 -3.96 39.45
C ALA A 10 19.52 -4.85 38.82
N SER A 11 19.03 -5.86 39.54
CA SER A 11 17.95 -6.75 39.06
C SER A 11 16.61 -6.03 38.91
N VAL A 12 16.27 -5.13 39.85
CA VAL A 12 15.04 -4.32 39.77
C VAL A 12 15.11 -3.33 38.61
N LEU A 13 16.25 -2.68 38.40
CA LEU A 13 16.45 -1.78 37.26
C LEU A 13 16.36 -2.53 35.93
N PHE A 14 16.99 -3.70 35.80
CA PHE A 14 16.95 -4.51 34.58
C PHE A 14 15.52 -4.99 34.24
N ALA A 15 14.75 -5.42 35.25
CA ALA A 15 13.35 -5.78 35.08
C ALA A 15 12.49 -4.59 34.63
N ALA A 16 12.71 -3.40 35.20
CA ALA A 16 12.02 -2.18 34.81
C ALA A 16 12.36 -1.77 33.36
N PHE A 17 13.63 -1.83 32.95
CA PHE A 17 14.04 -1.57 31.56
C PHE A 17 13.45 -2.58 30.57
N SER A 18 13.40 -3.86 30.94
CA SER A 18 12.82 -4.91 30.10
C SER A 18 11.31 -4.73 29.90
N ALA A 19 10.59 -4.37 30.96
CA ALA A 19 9.16 -4.08 30.88
C ALA A 19 8.86 -2.88 29.98
N VAL A 20 9.65 -1.79 30.11
CA VAL A 20 9.51 -0.60 29.24
C VAL A 20 9.86 -0.94 27.78
N GLY A 21 10.93 -1.71 27.55
CA GLY A 21 11.31 -2.17 26.21
C GLY A 21 10.25 -3.05 25.55
N GLY A 22 9.62 -3.95 26.30
CA GLY A 22 8.52 -4.78 25.82
C GLY A 22 7.28 -3.97 25.42
N ILE A 23 6.90 -2.97 26.23
CA ILE A 23 5.78 -2.07 25.93
C ILE A 23 6.09 -1.24 24.68
N LEU A 24 7.31 -0.70 24.55
CA LEU A 24 7.71 0.07 23.37
C LEU A 24 7.67 -0.80 22.11
N TRP A 25 8.17 -2.04 22.19
CA TRP A 25 8.16 -2.97 21.07
C TRP A 25 6.74 -3.37 20.63
N GLN A 26 5.83 -3.60 21.58
CA GLN A 26 4.42 -3.86 21.27
C GLN A 26 3.79 -2.66 20.54
N ARG A 27 4.04 -1.43 21.00
CA ARG A 27 3.53 -0.22 20.33
C ARG A 27 4.07 -0.08 18.91
N VAL A 28 5.36 -0.37 18.69
CA VAL A 28 5.97 -0.36 17.36
C VAL A 28 5.30 -1.38 16.44
N LYS A 29 5.08 -2.61 16.92
CA LYS A 29 4.36 -3.65 16.15
C LYS A 29 2.93 -3.24 15.81
N ASP A 30 2.21 -2.63 16.75
CA ASP A 30 0.85 -2.15 16.51
C ASP A 30 0.81 -1.03 15.45
N ILE A 31 1.84 -0.19 15.40
CA ILE A 31 1.95 0.87 14.37
C ILE A 31 2.23 0.24 13.01
N MET A 32 3.20 -0.68 12.93
CA MET A 32 3.56 -1.36 11.68
C MET A 32 2.37 -2.13 11.11
N THR A 33 1.70 -2.96 11.92
CA THR A 33 0.52 -3.73 11.47
C THR A 33 -0.62 -2.84 11.01
N LYS A 34 -0.86 -1.69 11.65
CA LYS A 34 -1.86 -0.71 11.17
C LYS A 34 -1.47 -0.05 9.86
N GLN A 35 -0.18 0.19 9.63
CA GLN A 35 0.30 0.70 8.35
C GLN A 35 0.06 -0.35 7.25
N ASP A 36 0.46 -1.60 7.48
CA ASP A 36 0.27 -2.69 6.51
C ASP A 36 -1.21 -2.87 6.13
N VAL A 37 -2.11 -2.91 7.14
CA VAL A 37 -3.56 -3.04 6.90
C VAL A 37 -4.12 -1.83 6.13
N ARG A 38 -3.63 -0.62 6.42
CA ARG A 38 -4.05 0.59 5.72
C ARG A 38 -3.59 0.56 4.26
N ASP A 39 -2.34 0.18 4.02
CA ASP A 39 -1.76 0.18 2.69
C ASP A 39 -2.43 -0.88 1.81
N GLU A 40 -2.73 -2.06 2.37
CA GLU A 40 -3.52 -3.09 1.69
C GLU A 40 -4.96 -2.64 1.39
N ALA A 41 -5.61 -1.96 2.34
CA ALA A 41 -6.95 -1.42 2.12
C ALA A 41 -6.96 -0.34 1.03
N LEU A 42 -5.96 0.54 1.00
CA LEU A 42 -5.81 1.55 -0.05
C LEU A 42 -5.53 0.90 -1.41
N ARG A 43 -4.71 -0.15 -1.45
CA ARG A 43 -4.41 -0.93 -2.65
C ARG A 43 -5.67 -1.57 -3.23
N ALA A 44 -6.50 -2.19 -2.39
CA ALA A 44 -7.78 -2.76 -2.80
C ALA A 44 -8.73 -1.69 -3.39
N LEU A 45 -8.81 -0.50 -2.78
CA LEU A 45 -9.64 0.61 -3.29
C LEU A 45 -9.12 1.17 -4.62
N LEU A 46 -7.80 1.23 -4.80
CA LEU A 46 -7.17 1.68 -6.05
C LEU A 46 -7.36 0.66 -7.17
N PHE A 47 -7.21 -0.63 -6.87
CA PHE A 47 -7.56 -1.72 -7.79
C PHE A 47 -9.01 -1.60 -8.26
N ASP A 48 -9.95 -1.49 -7.32
CA ASP A 48 -11.38 -1.36 -7.60
C ASP A 48 -11.70 -0.08 -8.41
N LYS A 49 -10.98 1.03 -8.18
CA LYS A 49 -11.06 2.23 -9.02
C LYS A 49 -10.59 1.97 -10.46
N ILE A 50 -9.46 1.28 -10.66
CA ILE A 50 -8.95 0.96 -12.00
C ILE A 50 -9.92 0.02 -12.73
N ALA A 51 -10.42 -1.02 -12.04
CA ALA A 51 -11.41 -1.95 -12.57
C ALA A 51 -12.69 -1.24 -13.01
N ARG A 52 -13.21 -0.30 -12.21
CA ARG A 52 -14.37 0.51 -12.63
C ARG A 52 -14.11 1.35 -13.86
N LEU A 53 -12.95 2.01 -13.95
CA LEU A 53 -12.60 2.81 -15.13
C LEU A 53 -12.49 1.94 -16.38
N HIS A 54 -11.94 0.73 -16.24
CA HIS A 54 -11.87 -0.26 -17.31
C HIS A 54 -13.27 -0.70 -17.76
N ALA A 55 -14.16 -1.03 -16.82
CA ALA A 55 -15.54 -1.39 -17.13
C ALA A 55 -16.32 -0.26 -17.84
N GLU A 56 -16.15 0.99 -17.39
CA GLU A 56 -16.79 2.17 -17.97
C GLU A 56 -16.28 2.52 -19.39
N THR A 57 -15.09 2.03 -19.76
CA THR A 57 -14.44 2.33 -21.05
C THR A 57 -14.29 1.09 -21.90
N VAL A 58 -13.26 0.28 -21.63
CA VAL A 58 -12.85 -0.89 -22.41
C VAL A 58 -14.00 -1.88 -22.55
N GLU A 59 -14.62 -2.33 -21.45
CA GLU A 59 -15.72 -3.31 -21.52
C GLU A 59 -16.99 -2.73 -22.17
N ALA A 60 -17.24 -1.44 -21.95
CA ALA A 60 -18.36 -0.72 -22.56
C ALA A 60 -18.14 -0.42 -24.06
N GLY A 61 -16.97 -0.76 -24.62
CA GLY A 61 -16.59 -0.42 -26.00
C GLY A 61 -16.50 1.08 -26.24
N ARG A 62 -16.26 1.85 -25.18
CA ARG A 62 -16.16 3.30 -25.22
C ARG A 62 -14.69 3.73 -25.20
N PRO A 63 -14.34 4.76 -25.96
CA PRO A 63 -13.02 5.35 -25.87
C PRO A 63 -12.74 5.90 -24.48
N ALA A 64 -11.48 5.79 -24.05
CA ALA A 64 -11.05 6.43 -22.82
C ALA A 64 -10.72 7.91 -23.11
N SER A 65 -11.48 8.82 -22.51
CA SER A 65 -11.16 10.25 -22.61
C SER A 65 -9.82 10.58 -21.92
N VAL A 66 -9.22 11.73 -22.27
CA VAL A 66 -7.98 12.22 -21.63
C VAL A 66 -8.12 12.26 -20.10
N GLU A 67 -9.30 12.62 -19.58
CA GLU A 67 -9.55 12.65 -18.14
C GLU A 67 -9.56 11.24 -17.52
N ILE A 68 -10.14 10.25 -18.22
CA ILE A 68 -10.12 8.86 -17.75
C ILE A 68 -8.69 8.31 -17.75
N LYS A 69 -7.93 8.56 -18.82
CA LYS A 69 -6.50 8.22 -18.88
C LYS A 69 -5.75 8.82 -17.69
N ARG A 70 -5.90 10.12 -17.44
CA ARG A 70 -5.24 10.80 -16.32
C ARG A 70 -5.62 10.19 -14.97
N ARG A 71 -6.90 9.87 -14.75
CA ARG A 71 -7.37 9.22 -13.52
C ARG A 71 -6.81 7.81 -13.34
N ALA A 72 -6.68 7.06 -14.44
CA ALA A 72 -6.08 5.73 -14.46
C ALA A 72 -4.57 5.79 -14.18
N ASP A 73 -3.84 6.72 -14.80
CA ASP A 73 -2.41 6.95 -14.54
C ASP A 73 -2.14 7.26 -13.07
N VAL A 74 -2.87 8.23 -12.49
CA VAL A 74 -2.71 8.60 -11.07
C VAL A 74 -3.06 7.44 -10.14
N ALA A 75 -4.09 6.66 -10.45
CA ALA A 75 -4.47 5.50 -9.65
C ALA A 75 -3.41 4.38 -9.73
N TRP A 76 -2.84 4.17 -10.92
CA TRP A 76 -1.79 3.19 -11.17
C TRP A 76 -0.49 3.54 -10.45
N ASP A 77 -0.06 4.79 -10.55
CA ASP A 77 1.15 5.26 -9.88
C ASP A 77 1.03 5.13 -8.35
N ALA A 78 -0.13 5.50 -7.79
CA ALA A 78 -0.41 5.33 -6.37
C ALA A 78 -0.48 3.85 -5.95
N TYR A 79 -1.05 2.98 -6.78
CA TYR A 79 -1.13 1.55 -6.52
C TYR A 79 0.26 0.93 -6.46
N ARG A 80 1.12 1.25 -7.44
CA ARG A 80 2.51 0.80 -7.48
C ARG A 80 3.35 1.32 -6.32
N ALA A 81 3.09 2.53 -5.85
CA ALA A 81 3.81 3.10 -4.72
C ALA A 81 3.53 2.35 -3.40
N LEU A 82 2.38 1.67 -3.29
CA LEU A 82 2.01 0.85 -2.13
C LEU A 82 2.58 -0.57 -2.20
N ASP A 83 3.08 -1.03 -3.35
CA ASP A 83 3.74 -2.34 -3.53
C ASP A 83 5.08 -2.17 -4.28
N PRO A 84 6.09 -1.53 -3.64
CA PRO A 84 7.35 -1.19 -4.30
C PRO A 84 8.13 -2.43 -4.77
N ASP A 85 7.97 -3.55 -4.07
CA ASP A 85 8.64 -4.82 -4.39
C ASP A 85 7.87 -5.64 -5.45
N GLY A 86 6.66 -5.21 -5.82
CA GLY A 86 5.85 -5.86 -6.86
C GLY A 86 5.43 -7.28 -6.51
N THR A 87 5.30 -7.59 -5.22
CA THR A 87 5.05 -8.96 -4.73
C THR A 87 3.57 -9.26 -4.56
N SER A 88 2.71 -8.24 -4.58
CA SER A 88 1.31 -8.32 -4.20
C SER A 88 0.36 -8.30 -5.41
N ASP A 89 0.87 -8.07 -6.62
CA ASP A 89 0.11 -7.99 -7.86
C ASP A 89 0.42 -9.17 -8.79
N ASP A 90 -0.61 -9.86 -9.27
CA ASP A 90 -0.50 -10.94 -10.26
C ASP A 90 -0.41 -10.42 -11.70
N GLY A 91 -0.28 -9.10 -11.86
CA GLY A 91 -0.26 -8.40 -13.14
C GLY A 91 -1.64 -7.98 -13.66
N THR A 92 -2.73 -8.33 -12.97
CA THR A 92 -4.09 -7.96 -13.38
C THR A 92 -4.26 -6.44 -13.42
N THR A 93 -3.82 -5.74 -12.37
CA THR A 93 -3.96 -4.29 -12.28
C THR A 93 -3.17 -3.58 -13.38
N ALA A 94 -1.96 -4.05 -13.65
CA ALA A 94 -1.12 -3.57 -14.76
C ALA A 94 -1.81 -3.79 -16.12
N HIS A 95 -2.41 -4.96 -16.31
CA HIS A 95 -3.12 -5.31 -17.53
C HIS A 95 -4.30 -4.36 -17.77
N LEU A 96 -5.18 -4.19 -16.77
CA LEU A 96 -6.35 -3.30 -16.85
C LEU A 96 -5.95 -1.86 -17.16
N HIS A 97 -4.92 -1.34 -16.50
CA HIS A 97 -4.39 -0.01 -16.80
C HIS A 97 -3.92 0.10 -18.25
N ALA A 98 -3.13 -0.86 -18.74
CA ALA A 98 -2.63 -0.86 -20.11
C ALA A 98 -3.76 -0.91 -21.16
N GLU A 99 -4.86 -1.60 -20.87
CA GLU A 99 -6.03 -1.61 -21.76
C GLU A 99 -6.74 -0.26 -21.83
N ILE A 100 -6.89 0.43 -20.69
CA ILE A 100 -7.43 1.80 -20.65
C ILE A 100 -6.55 2.75 -21.48
N ILE A 101 -5.23 2.64 -21.38
CA ILE A 101 -4.30 3.47 -22.17
C ILE A 101 -4.41 3.16 -23.66
N ARG A 102 -4.52 1.89 -24.03
CA ARG A 102 -4.73 1.48 -25.43
C ARG A 102 -6.06 2.02 -25.98
N ALA A 103 -7.13 1.96 -25.18
CA ALA A 103 -8.44 2.49 -25.55
C ALA A 103 -8.46 4.03 -25.70
N HIS A 104 -7.52 4.73 -25.08
CA HIS A 104 -7.30 6.16 -25.32
C HIS A 104 -6.59 6.40 -26.66
N ALA A 105 -5.54 5.63 -26.95
CA ALA A 105 -4.73 5.78 -28.15
C ALA A 105 -5.46 5.42 -29.46
N SER A 106 -6.47 4.54 -29.39
CA SER A 106 -7.30 4.16 -30.55
C SER A 106 -8.19 5.28 -31.09
N GLU A 107 -8.25 6.43 -30.42
CA GLU A 107 -9.06 7.57 -30.81
C GLU A 107 -8.30 8.78 -31.35
N ASP A 108 -6.97 8.74 -31.49
CA ASP A 108 -6.23 9.83 -32.12
C ASP A 108 -6.23 9.65 -33.65
N PRO A 109 -7.17 10.26 -34.43
CA PRO A 109 -7.32 10.03 -35.86
C PRO A 109 -6.35 10.94 -36.65
N HIS A 110 -5.40 11.57 -35.96
CA HIS A 110 -4.48 12.57 -36.47
C HIS A 110 -3.00 12.27 -36.16
N ALA A 111 -2.67 11.04 -35.74
CA ALA A 111 -1.30 10.55 -35.61
C ALA A 111 -0.86 9.72 -36.85
#